data_AF-A0A1E5T5Y8-F1
#
_entry.id   AF-A0A1E5T5Y8-F1
#
_cell.length_a   1.000
_cell.length_b   1.000
_cell.length_c   1.000
_cell.angle_alpha   90.00
_cell.angle_beta   90.00
_cell.angle_gamma   90.00
#
_symmetry.space_group_name_H-M   'P 1'
#
loop_
_entity.id
_entity.type
_entity.pdbx_description
1 polymer ?
#
loop_
_entity_poly.entity_id
_entity_poly.type
_entity_poly.pdbx_seq_one_letter_code
_entity_poly.pdbx_strand_id
1 'polypeptide(L)'
;MKEQFNAKQRAIELFDEGWDNKTVANQLGLEESLSEVWYYEYNIEKGLGELQDDPELAKGLLDAIKEFNGLKREELDLFKREKEESELKEKRSLLITFKKLLTFLKNHSQGFKWQYGEVILYIKKLKTLLSRSEAICQHDSEVFQKLFIWNRIEGLIEHLEQLVLDKEEGDTIKLNFDENDVLYIEEALEINEFDQEIDEEQVEEESLDGILEEEFSPKKY
;
A
#
# COMPACT_ATOMS: atom_id res chain seq x y z
N MET A 1 20.45 -17.83 15.26
CA MET A 1 21.87 -17.42 15.39
C MET A 1 22.85 -18.49 14.87
N LYS A 2 22.83 -19.74 15.38
CA LYS A 2 23.71 -20.83 14.87
C LYS A 2 23.45 -21.24 13.41
N GLU A 3 22.20 -21.26 12.98
CA GLU A 3 21.82 -21.64 11.61
C GLU A 3 22.24 -20.61 10.57
N GLN A 4 22.09 -19.32 10.85
CA GLN A 4 22.57 -18.23 9.99
C GLN A 4 24.10 -18.21 9.87
N PHE A 5 24.83 -18.53 10.94
CA PHE A 5 26.29 -18.62 10.91
C PHE A 5 26.78 -19.75 9.98
N ASN A 6 26.14 -20.93 10.05
CA ASN A 6 26.43 -22.05 9.16
C ASN A 6 26.07 -21.74 7.69
N ALA A 7 24.97 -21.03 7.45
CA ALA A 7 24.56 -20.63 6.10
C ALA A 7 25.55 -19.64 5.46
N LYS A 8 26.05 -18.66 6.23
CA LYS A 8 27.04 -17.70 5.74
C LYS A 8 28.39 -18.36 5.43
N GLN A 9 28.87 -19.26 6.30
CA GLN A 9 30.09 -20.01 6.02
C GLN A 9 29.97 -20.84 4.74
N ARG A 10 28.83 -21.52 4.57
CA ARG A 10 28.56 -22.30 3.34
C ARG A 10 28.45 -21.41 2.10
N ALA A 11 27.90 -20.20 2.22
CA ALA A 11 27.86 -19.23 1.12
C ALA A 11 29.27 -18.80 0.68
N ILE A 12 30.17 -18.54 1.62
CA ILE A 12 31.57 -18.18 1.34
C ILE A 12 32.28 -19.29 0.57
N GLU A 13 32.11 -20.56 0.98
CA GLU A 13 32.67 -21.70 0.24
C GLU A 13 32.16 -21.77 -1.21
N LEU A 14 30.87 -21.51 -1.43
CA LEU A 14 30.28 -21.49 -2.78
C LEU A 14 30.80 -20.31 -3.61
N PHE A 15 31.05 -19.15 -2.99
CA PHE A 15 31.69 -18.02 -3.68
C PHE A 15 33.15 -18.34 -4.07
N ASP A 16 33.89 -19.04 -3.21
CA ASP A 16 35.23 -19.56 -3.52
C ASP A 16 35.21 -20.54 -4.70
N GLU A 17 34.16 -21.36 -4.80
CA GLU A 17 33.89 -22.23 -5.95
C GLU A 17 33.45 -21.47 -7.22
N GLY A 18 33.29 -20.15 -7.14
CA GLY A 18 32.98 -19.26 -8.27
C GLY A 18 31.49 -19.09 -8.57
N TRP A 19 30.61 -19.42 -7.62
CA TRP A 19 29.16 -19.27 -7.80
C TRP A 19 28.75 -17.81 -7.64
N ASP A 20 27.77 -17.36 -8.44
CA ASP A 20 27.17 -16.03 -8.29
C ASP A 20 26.17 -15.96 -7.11
N ASN A 21 25.89 -14.74 -6.65
CA ASN A 21 25.02 -14.48 -5.49
C ASN A 21 23.61 -15.05 -5.66
N LYS A 22 23.07 -15.03 -6.88
CA LYS A 22 21.73 -15.56 -7.17
C LYS A 22 21.68 -17.09 -7.05
N THR A 23 22.69 -17.78 -7.55
CA THR A 23 22.79 -19.24 -7.49
C THR A 23 23.01 -19.71 -6.04
N VAL A 24 23.81 -18.98 -5.27
CA VAL A 24 24.01 -19.24 -3.84
C VAL A 24 22.73 -19.00 -3.02
N ALA A 25 21.97 -17.95 -3.31
CA ALA A 25 20.69 -17.67 -2.65
C ALA A 25 19.70 -18.85 -2.82
N ASN A 26 19.54 -19.31 -4.06
CA ASN A 26 18.67 -20.44 -4.39
C ASN A 26 19.13 -21.74 -3.73
N GLN A 27 20.44 -22.02 -3.75
CA GLN A 27 21.00 -23.24 -3.19
C GLN A 27 20.84 -23.33 -1.66
N LEU A 28 20.87 -22.18 -0.98
CA LEU A 28 20.76 -22.09 0.48
C LEU A 28 19.34 -21.79 0.97
N GLY A 29 18.38 -21.59 0.06
CA GLY A 29 17.01 -21.21 0.41
C GLY A 29 16.93 -19.84 1.08
N LEU A 30 17.77 -18.90 0.66
CA LEU A 30 17.86 -17.54 1.21
C LEU A 30 17.29 -16.52 0.23
N GLU A 31 16.89 -15.35 0.74
CA GLU A 31 16.61 -14.21 -0.12
C GLU A 31 17.85 -13.80 -0.91
N GLU A 32 17.66 -13.46 -2.19
CA GLU A 32 18.73 -13.01 -3.08
C GLU A 32 19.46 -11.77 -2.54
N SER A 33 18.71 -10.87 -1.89
CA SER A 33 19.22 -9.68 -1.20
C SER A 33 20.26 -10.00 -0.12
N LEU A 34 20.04 -11.09 0.63
CA LEU A 34 20.94 -11.50 1.71
C LEU A 34 22.24 -12.11 1.15
N SER A 35 22.12 -12.90 0.08
CA SER A 35 23.27 -13.48 -0.62
C SER A 35 24.12 -12.42 -1.33
N GLU A 36 23.48 -11.40 -1.90
CA GLU A 36 24.16 -10.25 -2.52
C GLU A 36 25.04 -9.51 -1.51
N VAL A 37 24.55 -9.29 -0.28
CA VAL A 37 25.34 -8.69 0.80
C VAL A 37 26.57 -9.54 1.12
N TRP A 38 26.41 -10.85 1.28
CA TRP A 38 27.53 -11.73 1.60
C TRP A 38 28.55 -11.83 0.46
N TYR A 39 28.10 -11.80 -0.78
CA TYR A 39 28.97 -11.78 -1.95
C TYR A 39 29.79 -10.49 -2.03
N TYR A 40 29.17 -9.35 -1.69
CA TYR A 40 29.88 -8.07 -1.62
C TYR A 40 30.95 -8.07 -0.51
N GLU A 41 30.61 -8.55 0.69
CA GLU A 41 31.57 -8.72 1.79
C GLU A 41 32.74 -9.63 1.40
N TYR A 42 32.44 -10.77 0.75
CA TYR A 42 33.43 -11.71 0.25
C TYR A 42 34.41 -11.06 -0.75
N ASN A 43 33.90 -10.28 -1.70
CA ASN A 43 34.75 -9.60 -2.69
C ASN A 43 35.65 -8.53 -2.07
N ILE A 44 35.16 -7.81 -1.06
CA ILE A 44 35.98 -6.86 -0.29
C ILE A 44 37.08 -7.60 0.46
N GLU A 45 36.75 -8.70 1.14
CA GLU A 45 37.73 -9.52 1.88
C GLU A 45 38.80 -10.10 0.95
N LYS A 46 38.40 -10.58 -0.23
CA LYS A 46 39.31 -11.10 -1.26
C LYS A 46 40.23 -10.02 -1.83
N GLY A 47 39.68 -8.86 -2.20
CA GLY A 47 40.46 -7.73 -2.71
C GLY A 47 41.42 -7.13 -1.69
N LEU A 48 41.08 -7.18 -0.40
CA LEU A 48 41.99 -6.78 0.69
C LEU A 48 43.09 -7.81 0.94
N GLY A 49 42.83 -9.10 0.74
CA GLY A 49 43.84 -10.16 0.82
C GLY A 49 44.96 -10.05 -0.24
N GLU A 50 44.72 -9.30 -1.31
CA GLU A 50 45.70 -9.02 -2.37
C GLU A 50 46.63 -7.83 -2.05
N LEU A 51 46.30 -7.01 -1.04
CA LEU A 51 47.16 -5.93 -0.53
C LEU A 51 48.23 -6.52 0.41
N GLN A 52 49.33 -7.01 -0.16
CA GLN A 52 50.32 -7.85 0.51
C GLN A 52 51.20 -7.20 1.62
N ASP A 53 51.12 -5.89 1.90
CA ASP A 53 52.20 -5.21 2.64
C ASP A 53 51.89 -4.74 4.08
N ASP A 54 50.63 -4.71 4.55
CA ASP A 54 50.33 -4.38 5.96
C ASP A 54 49.02 -5.02 6.46
N PRO A 55 49.10 -6.14 7.21
CA PRO A 55 47.94 -6.84 7.74
C PRO A 55 47.09 -6.01 8.73
N GLU A 56 47.69 -5.09 9.49
CA GLU A 56 46.95 -4.26 10.46
C GLU A 56 46.15 -3.17 9.74
N LEU A 57 46.75 -2.55 8.72
CA LEU A 57 46.06 -1.57 7.88
C LEU A 57 44.93 -2.20 7.07
N ALA A 58 45.16 -3.39 6.49
CA ALA A 58 44.14 -4.13 5.76
C ALA A 58 42.95 -4.51 6.65
N LYS A 59 43.23 -4.91 7.91
CA LYS A 59 42.20 -5.19 8.90
C LYS A 59 41.42 -3.94 9.31
N GLY A 60 42.11 -2.82 9.56
CA GLY A 60 41.45 -1.54 9.87
C GLY A 60 40.57 -1.02 8.73
N LEU A 61 41.01 -1.19 7.48
CA LEU A 61 40.20 -0.88 6.30
C LEU A 61 38.99 -1.81 6.17
N LEU A 62 39.15 -3.11 6.42
CA LEU A 62 38.04 -4.06 6.41
C LEU A 62 36.98 -3.69 7.45
N ASP A 63 37.41 -3.40 8.68
CA ASP A 63 36.52 -3.04 9.78
C ASP A 63 35.77 -1.74 9.47
N ALA A 64 36.45 -0.72 8.93
CA ALA A 64 35.84 0.55 8.52
C ALA A 64 34.85 0.39 7.35
N ILE A 65 35.17 -0.45 6.36
CA ILE A 65 34.27 -0.75 5.23
C ILE A 65 33.04 -1.54 5.73
N LYS A 66 33.23 -2.51 6.62
CA LYS A 66 32.13 -3.25 7.26
C LYS A 66 31.20 -2.33 8.04
N GLU A 67 31.76 -1.42 8.83
CA GLU A 67 31.00 -0.43 9.60
C GLU A 67 30.22 0.52 8.68
N PHE A 68 30.86 1.09 7.65
CA PHE A 68 30.22 1.97 6.68
C PHE A 68 29.07 1.28 5.91
N ASN A 69 29.27 0.02 5.52
CA ASN A 69 28.22 -0.75 4.85
C ASN A 69 27.09 -1.16 5.81
N GLY A 70 27.42 -1.42 7.09
CA GLY A 70 26.44 -1.62 8.15
C GLY A 70 25.53 -0.39 8.31
N LEU A 71 26.11 0.80 8.40
CA LEU A 71 25.38 2.06 8.48
C LEU A 71 24.50 2.31 7.25
N LYS A 72 25.03 2.12 6.04
CA LYS A 72 24.23 2.23 4.80
C LYS A 72 23.07 1.24 4.75
N ARG A 73 23.24 0.04 5.32
CA ARG A 73 22.20 -0.97 5.39
C ARG A 73 21.12 -0.58 6.38
N GLU A 74 21.50 -0.08 7.55
CA GLU A 74 20.54 0.47 8.52
C GLU A 74 19.76 1.64 7.91
N GLU A 75 20.42 2.54 7.18
CA GLU A 75 19.74 3.63 6.44
C GLU A 75 18.76 3.10 5.37
N LEU A 76 19.16 2.08 4.60
CA LEU A 76 18.29 1.45 3.59
C LEU A 76 17.11 0.70 4.22
N ASP A 77 17.33 0.00 5.33
CA ASP A 77 16.29 -0.74 6.06
C ASP A 77 15.31 0.24 6.73
N LEU A 78 15.81 1.35 7.29
CA LEU A 78 14.99 2.45 7.79
C LEU A 78 14.16 3.06 6.66
N PHE A 79 14.78 3.40 5.54
CA PHE A 79 14.07 3.96 4.39
C PHE A 79 12.99 3.02 3.84
N LYS A 80 13.26 1.71 3.77
CA LYS A 80 12.26 0.71 3.38
C LYS A 80 11.09 0.65 4.36
N ARG A 81 11.36 0.66 5.67
CA ARG A 81 10.32 0.68 6.70
C ARG A 81 9.50 1.96 6.64
N GLU A 82 10.13 3.11 6.53
CA GLU A 82 9.45 4.41 6.38
C GLU A 82 8.57 4.43 5.12
N LYS A 83 9.06 3.85 4.02
CA LYS A 83 8.27 3.71 2.79
C LYS A 83 7.08 2.77 2.96
N GLU A 84 7.26 1.60 3.57
CA GLU A 84 6.18 0.65 3.86
C GLU A 84 5.13 1.26 4.80
N GLU A 85 5.57 2.00 5.82
CA GLU A 85 4.69 2.71 6.77
C GLU A 85 3.91 3.83 6.08
N SER A 86 4.56 4.61 5.21
CA SER A 86 3.91 5.63 4.39
C SER A 86 2.86 5.03 3.45
N GLU A 87 3.20 3.94 2.76
CA GLU A 87 2.25 3.25 1.87
C GLU A 87 1.06 2.68 2.65
N LEU A 88 1.29 2.13 3.85
CA LEU A 88 0.22 1.67 4.73
C LEU A 88 -0.67 2.82 5.19
N LYS A 89 -0.09 3.97 5.57
CA LYS A 89 -0.83 5.17 5.96
C LYS A 89 -1.72 5.69 4.83
N GLU A 90 -1.19 5.75 3.60
CA GLU A 90 -1.97 6.14 2.42
C GLU A 90 -3.12 5.18 2.13
N LYS A 91 -2.88 3.86 2.19
CA LYS A 91 -3.92 2.83 2.03
C LYS A 91 -5.03 2.99 3.06
N ARG A 92 -4.67 3.24 4.33
CA ARG A 92 -5.62 3.49 5.43
C ARG A 92 -6.48 4.72 5.18
N SER A 93 -5.86 5.85 4.83
CA SER A 93 -6.57 7.10 4.55
C SER A 93 -7.63 6.96 3.43
N LEU A 94 -7.29 6.25 2.36
CA LEU A 94 -8.22 5.98 1.27
C LEU A 94 -9.42 5.13 1.71
N LEU A 95 -9.19 4.08 2.51
CA LEU A 95 -10.26 3.24 3.01
C LEU A 95 -11.23 4.02 3.91
N ILE A 96 -10.70 4.85 4.81
CA ILE A 96 -11.51 5.74 5.67
C ILE A 96 -12.38 6.66 4.79
N THR A 97 -11.80 7.20 3.72
CA THR A 97 -12.53 8.09 2.80
C THR A 97 -13.66 7.36 2.09
N PHE A 98 -13.41 6.13 1.64
CA PHE A 98 -14.46 5.27 1.08
C PHE A 98 -15.58 5.02 2.09
N LYS A 99 -15.25 4.63 3.32
CA LYS A 99 -16.24 4.43 4.39
C LYS A 99 -17.05 5.70 4.67
N LYS A 100 -16.43 6.88 4.68
CA LYS A 100 -17.12 8.18 4.82
C LYS A 100 -18.13 8.40 3.67
N LEU A 101 -17.74 8.20 2.41
CA LEU A 101 -18.65 8.38 1.27
C LEU A 101 -19.77 7.35 1.23
N LEU A 102 -19.50 6.09 1.56
CA LEU A 102 -20.50 5.03 1.60
C LEU A 102 -21.48 5.24 2.76
N THR A 103 -21.00 5.68 3.93
CA THR A 103 -21.86 6.08 5.06
C THR A 103 -22.73 7.27 4.69
N PHE A 104 -22.17 8.28 4.03
CA PHE A 104 -22.92 9.43 3.55
C PHE A 104 -24.06 8.99 2.62
N LEU A 105 -23.74 8.13 1.65
CA LEU A 105 -24.71 7.60 0.71
C LEU A 105 -25.77 6.72 1.39
N LYS A 106 -25.38 5.85 2.33
CA LYS A 106 -26.32 5.06 3.15
C LYS A 106 -27.35 5.96 3.83
N ASN A 107 -26.87 7.03 4.47
CA ASN A 107 -27.71 7.93 5.26
C ASN A 107 -28.56 8.88 4.41
N HIS A 108 -28.18 9.11 3.15
CA HIS A 108 -28.82 10.09 2.27
C HIS A 108 -29.37 9.48 0.98
N SER A 109 -29.51 8.16 0.85
CA SER A 109 -30.03 7.53 -0.36
C SER A 109 -31.55 7.41 -0.35
N GLN A 110 -32.07 6.58 0.56
CA GLN A 110 -33.51 6.35 0.69
C GLN A 110 -34.21 7.53 1.34
N GLY A 111 -35.25 8.05 0.70
CA GLY A 111 -36.05 9.15 1.25
C GLY A 111 -35.34 10.51 1.21
N PHE A 112 -34.42 10.71 0.25
CA PHE A 112 -33.78 11.99 -0.04
C PHE A 112 -33.88 12.35 -1.52
N LYS A 113 -33.85 13.65 -1.79
CA LYS A 113 -33.80 14.23 -3.14
C LYS A 113 -32.38 14.65 -3.46
N TRP A 114 -31.79 14.04 -4.46
CA TRP A 114 -30.50 14.46 -5.01
C TRP A 114 -30.73 15.32 -6.22
N GLN A 115 -29.97 16.38 -6.38
CA GLN A 115 -29.88 17.11 -7.64
C GLN A 115 -28.94 16.36 -8.58
N TYR A 116 -29.20 16.45 -9.89
CA TYR A 116 -28.36 15.90 -10.94
C TYR A 116 -26.86 16.20 -10.72
N GLY A 117 -26.52 17.46 -10.40
CA GLY A 117 -25.13 17.87 -10.13
C GLY A 117 -24.52 17.20 -8.89
N GLU A 118 -25.31 16.92 -7.86
CA GLU A 118 -24.86 16.23 -6.65
C GLU A 118 -24.52 14.77 -6.93
N VAL A 119 -25.32 14.09 -7.77
CA VAL A 119 -25.05 12.71 -8.17
C VAL A 119 -23.80 12.61 -9.04
N ILE A 120 -23.63 13.51 -10.02
CA ILE A 120 -22.41 13.57 -10.84
C ILE A 120 -21.18 13.80 -9.97
N LEU A 121 -21.28 14.73 -9.02
CA LEU A 121 -20.18 15.01 -8.11
C LEU A 121 -19.81 13.78 -7.27
N TYR A 122 -20.82 13.06 -6.77
CA TYR A 122 -20.61 11.83 -6.00
C TYR A 122 -19.92 10.74 -6.85
N ILE A 123 -20.37 10.52 -8.10
CA ILE A 123 -19.73 9.60 -9.06
C ILE A 123 -18.26 9.98 -9.28
N LYS A 124 -17.96 11.27 -9.51
CA LYS A 124 -16.60 11.75 -9.73
C LYS A 124 -15.70 11.48 -8.52
N LYS A 125 -16.21 11.69 -7.29
CA LYS A 125 -15.49 11.42 -6.04
C LYS A 125 -15.22 9.92 -5.86
N LEU A 126 -16.19 9.04 -6.15
CA LEU A 126 -15.98 7.58 -6.14
C LEU A 126 -14.93 7.14 -7.15
N LYS A 127 -15.02 7.59 -8.41
CA LYS A 127 -14.02 7.26 -9.46
C LYS A 127 -12.61 7.72 -9.09
N THR A 128 -12.49 8.91 -8.49
CA THR A 128 -11.20 9.44 -8.05
C THR A 128 -10.57 8.56 -6.97
N LEU A 129 -11.36 8.12 -5.98
CA LEU A 129 -10.86 7.22 -4.93
C LEU A 129 -10.52 5.83 -5.46
N LEU A 130 -11.29 5.34 -6.43
CA LEU A 130 -11.02 4.11 -7.17
C LEU A 130 -9.63 4.22 -7.82
N SER A 131 -9.40 5.18 -8.72
CA SER A 131 -8.11 5.33 -9.40
C SER A 131 -6.92 5.55 -8.44
N ARG A 132 -7.11 6.28 -7.32
CA ARG A 132 -6.04 6.44 -6.30
C ARG A 132 -5.69 5.13 -5.61
N SER A 133 -6.70 4.32 -5.33
CA SER A 133 -6.51 3.00 -4.71
C SER A 133 -5.83 2.02 -5.69
N GLU A 134 -6.12 2.09 -6.99
CA GLU A 134 -5.38 1.31 -8.01
C GLU A 134 -3.89 1.63 -8.01
N ALA A 135 -3.56 2.92 -7.99
CA ALA A 135 -2.19 3.39 -8.03
C ALA A 135 -1.38 2.91 -6.81
N ILE A 136 -1.97 2.95 -5.61
CA ILE A 136 -1.29 2.59 -4.37
C ILE A 136 -1.21 1.07 -4.17
N CYS A 137 -2.21 0.32 -4.63
CA CYS A 137 -2.21 -1.13 -4.50
C CYS A 137 -1.46 -1.85 -5.63
N GLN A 138 -0.97 -1.15 -6.66
CA GLN A 138 -0.19 -1.71 -7.79
C GLN A 138 -0.80 -2.99 -8.41
N HIS A 139 -2.13 -3.10 -8.43
CA HIS A 139 -2.85 -4.30 -8.86
C HIS A 139 -2.56 -5.58 -8.05
N ASP A 140 -2.17 -5.47 -6.77
CA ASP A 140 -2.04 -6.62 -5.87
C ASP A 140 -3.39 -7.31 -5.71
N SER A 141 -3.58 -8.35 -6.52
CA SER A 141 -4.83 -9.07 -6.68
C SER A 141 -5.35 -9.67 -5.36
N GLU A 142 -4.49 -9.90 -4.36
CA GLU A 142 -4.91 -10.43 -3.07
C GLU A 142 -5.59 -9.34 -2.20
N VAL A 143 -5.08 -8.11 -2.26
CA VAL A 143 -5.72 -6.93 -1.62
C VAL A 143 -7.01 -6.59 -2.35
N PHE A 144 -7.03 -6.66 -3.69
CA PHE A 144 -8.24 -6.43 -4.49
C PHE A 144 -9.30 -7.54 -4.31
N GLN A 145 -8.90 -8.80 -4.19
CA GLN A 145 -9.83 -9.91 -3.94
C GLN A 145 -10.38 -9.90 -2.51
N LYS A 146 -9.59 -9.43 -1.53
CA LYS A 146 -10.09 -9.16 -0.18
C LYS A 146 -11.01 -7.93 -0.14
N LEU A 147 -10.74 -6.92 -0.96
CA LEU A 147 -11.64 -5.80 -1.22
C LEU A 147 -12.76 -6.21 -2.19
N PHE A 148 -13.62 -7.15 -1.78
CA PHE A 148 -14.91 -7.45 -2.45
C PHE A 148 -15.71 -6.16 -2.76
N ILE A 149 -15.44 -5.10 -2.00
CA ILE A 149 -15.86 -3.71 -2.19
C ILE A 149 -15.58 -3.17 -3.61
N TRP A 150 -14.47 -3.53 -4.26
CA TRP A 150 -14.03 -2.92 -5.53
C TRP A 150 -15.03 -3.08 -6.68
N ASN A 151 -15.33 -4.33 -7.04
CA ASN A 151 -16.29 -4.67 -8.09
C ASN A 151 -17.70 -4.14 -7.75
N ARG A 152 -18.00 -3.94 -6.46
CA ARG A 152 -19.27 -3.40 -5.99
C ARG A 152 -19.32 -1.87 -6.05
N ILE A 153 -18.22 -1.18 -5.79
CA ILE A 153 -18.09 0.26 -6.04
C ILE A 153 -18.22 0.52 -7.54
N GLU A 154 -17.60 -0.30 -8.39
CA GLU A 154 -17.78 -0.22 -9.84
C GLU A 154 -19.26 -0.39 -10.23
N GLY A 155 -19.92 -1.42 -9.71
CA GLY A 155 -21.37 -1.61 -9.93
C GLY A 155 -22.23 -0.45 -9.41
N LEU A 156 -21.89 0.13 -8.25
CA LEU A 156 -22.57 1.31 -7.72
C LEU A 156 -22.35 2.53 -8.61
N ILE A 157 -21.12 2.75 -9.11
CA ILE A 157 -20.80 3.80 -10.06
C ILE A 157 -21.64 3.63 -11.33
N GLU A 158 -21.69 2.42 -11.90
CA GLU A 158 -22.48 2.11 -13.08
C GLU A 158 -23.98 2.39 -12.87
N HIS A 159 -24.53 1.99 -11.73
CA HIS A 159 -25.93 2.26 -11.37
C HIS A 159 -26.18 3.78 -11.28
N LEU A 160 -25.31 4.52 -10.60
CA LEU A 160 -25.43 5.98 -10.49
C LEU A 160 -25.29 6.67 -11.85
N GLU A 161 -24.40 6.20 -12.72
CA GLU A 161 -24.25 6.71 -14.08
C GLU A 161 -25.50 6.47 -14.93
N GLN A 162 -26.11 5.29 -14.82
CA GLN A 162 -27.37 5.01 -15.50
C GLN A 162 -28.50 5.94 -15.01
N LEU A 163 -28.56 6.21 -13.71
CA LEU A 163 -29.52 7.17 -13.14
C LEU A 163 -29.31 8.60 -13.65
N VAL A 164 -28.07 9.00 -13.92
CA VAL A 164 -27.74 10.30 -14.52
C VAL A 164 -28.10 10.32 -16.01
N LEU A 165 -27.84 9.24 -16.75
CA LEU A 165 -28.17 9.13 -18.18
C LEU A 165 -29.69 9.23 -18.46
N ASP A 166 -30.51 8.76 -17.53
CA ASP A 166 -31.97 8.79 -17.63
C ASP A 166 -32.59 10.14 -17.18
N LYS A 167 -31.76 11.18 -16.95
CA LYS A 167 -32.12 12.47 -16.36
C LYS A 167 -31.48 13.65 -17.10
N GLU A 168 -32.07 14.84 -16.94
CA GLU A 168 -31.53 16.09 -17.48
C GLU A 168 -30.88 16.95 -16.39
N GLU A 169 -29.99 17.86 -16.80
CA GLU A 169 -29.38 18.81 -15.87
C GLU A 169 -30.44 19.68 -15.18
N GLY A 170 -30.39 19.74 -13.85
CA GLY A 170 -31.40 20.40 -13.01
C GLY A 170 -32.50 19.47 -12.50
N ASP A 171 -32.52 18.20 -12.92
CA ASP A 171 -33.45 17.22 -12.39
C ASP A 171 -33.16 16.84 -10.94
N THR A 172 -34.22 16.42 -10.26
CA THR A 172 -34.11 15.70 -9.00
C THR A 172 -34.11 14.19 -9.25
N ILE A 173 -33.06 13.53 -8.76
CA ILE A 173 -32.84 12.10 -8.79
C ILE A 173 -33.25 11.50 -7.44
N LYS A 174 -34.02 10.41 -7.50
CA LYS A 174 -34.32 9.56 -6.35
C LYS A 174 -33.42 8.34 -6.44
N LEU A 175 -32.53 8.16 -5.47
CA LEU A 175 -31.73 6.96 -5.34
C LEU A 175 -32.60 5.86 -4.72
N ASN A 176 -32.89 4.82 -5.50
CA ASN A 176 -33.62 3.65 -5.03
C ASN A 176 -32.64 2.46 -5.00
N PHE A 177 -31.88 2.36 -3.93
CA PHE A 177 -31.03 1.20 -3.71
C PHE A 177 -31.86 -0.02 -3.38
N ASP A 178 -31.53 -1.12 -4.05
CA ASP A 178 -32.11 -2.43 -3.75
C ASP A 178 -31.46 -3.06 -2.51
N GLU A 179 -31.96 -4.21 -2.08
CA GLU A 179 -31.41 -4.90 -0.89
C GLU A 179 -29.94 -5.32 -1.09
N ASN A 180 -29.50 -5.54 -2.33
CA ASN A 180 -28.12 -5.90 -2.61
C ASN A 180 -27.21 -4.68 -2.46
N ASP A 181 -27.59 -3.52 -3.03
CA ASP A 181 -26.88 -2.25 -2.90
C ASP A 181 -26.66 -1.87 -1.44
N VAL A 182 -27.69 -2.05 -0.60
CA VAL A 182 -27.61 -1.80 0.85
C VAL A 182 -26.69 -2.81 1.53
N LEU A 183 -26.83 -4.10 1.23
CA LEU A 183 -25.97 -5.15 1.79
C LEU A 183 -24.49 -4.89 1.48
N TYR A 184 -24.16 -4.46 0.26
CA TYR A 184 -22.77 -4.16 -0.13
C TYR A 184 -22.19 -2.96 0.61
N ILE A 185 -22.99 -1.93 0.82
CA ILE A 185 -22.59 -0.79 1.64
C ILE A 185 -22.34 -1.25 3.07
N GLU A 186 -23.17 -2.15 3.61
CA GLU A 186 -23.00 -2.70 4.96
C GLU A 186 -21.76 -3.57 5.10
N GLU A 187 -21.54 -4.52 4.20
CA GLU A 187 -20.33 -5.36 4.16
C GLU A 187 -19.05 -4.53 4.00
N ALA A 188 -19.08 -3.48 3.18
CA ALA A 188 -17.95 -2.57 3.02
C ALA A 188 -17.62 -1.77 4.29
N LEU A 189 -18.64 -1.44 5.09
CA LEU A 189 -18.48 -0.77 6.38
C LEU A 189 -17.99 -1.71 7.47
N GLU A 190 -18.32 -3.01 7.40
CA GLU A 190 -17.93 -4.08 8.34
C GLU A 190 -16.48 -4.57 8.21
N ILE A 191 -15.68 -4.03 7.29
CA ILE A 191 -14.24 -4.33 7.25
C ILE A 191 -13.56 -3.77 8.51
N ASN A 192 -13.50 -4.61 9.55
CA ASN A 192 -12.99 -4.29 10.88
C ASN A 192 -11.46 -4.24 10.96
N GLU A 193 -10.75 -4.72 9.93
CA GLU A 193 -9.28 -4.78 9.88
C GLU A 193 -8.60 -3.41 10.04
N PHE A 194 -9.39 -2.31 10.01
CA PHE A 194 -8.90 -0.94 10.14
C PHE A 194 -9.77 -0.05 11.07
N ASP A 195 -10.69 -0.64 11.84
CA ASP A 195 -11.61 0.14 12.69
C ASP A 195 -10.99 0.61 14.01
N GLN A 196 -9.97 -0.08 14.51
CA GLN A 196 -9.34 0.24 15.81
C GLN A 196 -8.50 1.52 15.83
N GLU A 197 -8.07 2.04 14.67
CA GLU A 197 -7.32 3.30 14.60
C GLU A 197 -8.20 4.52 14.26
N ILE A 198 -9.50 4.33 14.00
CA ILE A 198 -10.45 5.43 13.77
C ILE A 198 -10.66 6.28 15.04
N ASP A 199 -10.47 5.67 16.22
CA ASP A 199 -10.69 6.33 17.52
C ASP A 199 -9.41 6.93 18.16
N GLU A 200 -8.20 6.56 17.73
CA GLU A 200 -6.97 6.92 18.48
C GLU A 200 -5.98 7.85 17.77
N GLU A 201 -6.03 7.99 16.45
CA GLU A 201 -5.30 9.08 15.79
C GLU A 201 -6.28 10.18 15.40
N GLN A 202 -6.22 11.31 16.12
CA GLN A 202 -6.24 12.60 15.43
C GLN A 202 -5.04 12.61 14.48
N VAL A 203 -5.12 11.81 13.41
CA VAL A 203 -4.36 12.05 12.20
C VAL A 203 -4.74 13.49 11.92
N GLU A 204 -3.77 14.42 12.05
CA GLU A 204 -3.84 15.66 11.29
C GLU A 204 -4.21 15.18 9.90
N GLU A 205 -5.50 15.29 9.56
CA GLU A 205 -6.01 14.92 8.25
C GLU A 205 -5.05 15.69 7.36
N GLU A 206 -4.14 14.98 6.68
CA GLU A 206 -3.73 15.43 5.37
C GLU A 206 -5.06 15.48 4.65
N SER A 207 -5.63 16.67 4.73
CA SER A 207 -6.92 17.01 4.21
C SER A 207 -6.93 16.37 2.84
N LEU A 208 -7.94 15.55 2.58
CA LEU A 208 -8.23 15.17 1.21
C LEU A 208 -8.77 16.43 0.55
N ASP A 209 -7.90 17.45 0.42
CA ASP A 209 -8.18 18.82 -0.02
C ASP A 209 -9.08 18.69 -1.25
N GLY A 210 -10.31 19.20 -1.15
CA GLY A 210 -11.29 19.19 -2.22
C GLY A 210 -12.19 17.95 -2.40
N ILE A 211 -11.92 16.76 -1.82
CA ILE A 211 -12.80 15.58 -2.03
C ILE A 211 -14.08 15.67 -1.19
N LEU A 212 -13.99 16.16 0.05
CA LEU A 212 -15.17 16.36 0.91
C LEU A 212 -15.58 17.83 1.04
N GLU A 213 -14.76 18.77 0.57
CA GLU A 213 -14.97 20.22 0.74
C GLU A 213 -16.09 20.79 -0.14
N GLU A 214 -16.46 20.13 -1.24
CA GLU A 214 -17.70 20.45 -1.94
C GLU A 214 -18.89 19.83 -1.19
N GLU A 215 -19.65 20.68 -0.50
CA GLU A 215 -20.82 20.30 0.31
C GLU A 215 -21.89 19.59 -0.53
N PHE A 216 -22.12 18.32 -0.23
CA PHE A 216 -23.35 17.65 -0.63
C PHE A 216 -24.50 18.22 0.20
N SER A 217 -25.61 18.61 -0.42
CA SER A 217 -26.79 19.11 0.30
C SER A 217 -28.10 18.42 -0.13
N PRO A 218 -28.15 17.07 -0.18
CA PRO A 218 -29.37 16.35 -0.54
C PRO A 218 -30.47 16.66 0.47
N LYS A 219 -31.66 17.04 -0.03
CA LYS A 219 -32.76 17.49 0.82
C LYS A 219 -33.63 16.31 1.27
N LYS A 220 -33.84 16.21 2.58
CA LYS A 220 -34.80 15.27 3.17
C LYS A 220 -36.23 15.66 2.79
N TYR A 221 -37.08 14.68 2.50
CA TYR A 221 -38.51 14.89 2.28
C TYR A 221 -39.23 15.33 3.56
#